data_AF-A0A843KCH9-F1
#
_entry.id   AF-A0A843KCH9-F1
#
_cell.length_a   1.000
_cell.length_b   1.000
_cell.length_c   1.000
_cell.angle_alpha   90.00
_cell.angle_beta   90.00
_cell.angle_gamma   90.00
#
_symmetry.space_group_name_H-M   'P 1'
#
loop_
_entity.id
_entity.type
_entity.pdbx_description
1 polymer ?
#
loop_
_entity_poly.entity_id
_entity_poly.type
_entity_poly.pdbx_seq_one_letter_code
_entity_poly.pdbx_strand_id
1 'polypeptide(L)'
;KSTGIKESDFVPIKPADFSGEIFAVDGSNAALCGWMTARVNLIRAGYAVYKGREWQRTAITFDDHFLADPLLCQSNFDPYLEHYFGLTGIDLQESDLDRLSSYYREMQEYLAINDALDHARPGDIILYDGSFEVFEPLRAVLSVIFHRASEREVALLAVSKSSSLSWGQEITLPFVQHTALAGSQLYPGQAWCLSLKDKNLAAGQGGWGGQSYVVCFCGQTSLAFRVDAPAYLSQDMVAILGNLAEHSCSAECMGYPHALFRAHRDIRITEQEAAGARERLMARLMEMGMTIGQIRMLMLDYHDILEMKLRF
;
A
#
# COMPACT_ATOMS: atom_id res chain seq x y z
N LYS A 1 -0.74 -27.60 12.37
CA LYS A 1 -2.12 -27.57 11.83
C LYS A 1 -2.03 -27.50 10.32
N SER A 2 -2.82 -28.31 9.60
CA SER A 2 -2.93 -28.23 8.13
C SER A 2 -3.58 -26.90 7.73
N THR A 3 -3.06 -26.26 6.69
CA THR A 3 -3.59 -24.99 6.14
C THR A 3 -5.01 -25.13 5.58
N GLY A 4 -5.43 -26.37 5.27
CA GLY A 4 -6.70 -26.64 4.60
C GLY A 4 -6.68 -26.36 3.09
N ILE A 5 -5.51 -26.05 2.51
CA ILE A 5 -5.36 -25.95 1.04
C ILE A 5 -5.42 -27.34 0.40
N LYS A 6 -6.10 -27.42 -0.73
CA LYS A 6 -6.20 -28.56 -1.63
C LYS A 6 -5.89 -28.11 -3.06
N GLU A 7 -5.55 -29.05 -3.94
CA GLU A 7 -5.32 -28.75 -5.37
C GLU A 7 -6.52 -28.08 -6.03
N SER A 8 -7.74 -28.48 -5.65
CA SER A 8 -9.00 -27.90 -6.15
C SER A 8 -9.23 -26.44 -5.76
N ASP A 9 -8.44 -25.88 -4.83
CA ASP A 9 -8.55 -24.47 -4.43
C ASP A 9 -7.85 -23.53 -5.42
N PHE A 10 -6.98 -24.04 -6.29
CA PHE A 10 -6.27 -23.27 -7.29
C PHE A 10 -7.10 -23.17 -8.57
N VAL A 11 -7.38 -21.94 -8.99
CA VAL A 11 -8.19 -21.62 -10.17
C VAL A 11 -7.31 -20.95 -11.22
N PRO A 12 -7.24 -21.46 -12.46
CA PRO A 12 -6.49 -20.81 -13.52
C PRO A 12 -7.15 -19.49 -13.93
N ILE A 13 -6.32 -18.48 -14.17
CA ILE A 13 -6.75 -17.17 -14.66
C ILE A 13 -6.50 -17.14 -16.16
N LYS A 14 -7.54 -16.82 -16.93
CA LYS A 14 -7.40 -16.55 -18.36
C LYS A 14 -7.20 -15.05 -18.56
N PRO A 15 -6.08 -14.62 -19.16
CA PRO A 15 -5.90 -13.22 -19.51
C PRO A 15 -7.03 -12.74 -20.43
N ALA A 16 -7.49 -11.53 -20.20
CA ALA A 16 -8.58 -10.91 -20.95
C ALA A 16 -8.11 -9.59 -21.58
N ASP A 17 -8.73 -9.23 -22.72
CA ASP A 17 -8.51 -7.94 -23.36
C ASP A 17 -9.26 -6.85 -22.58
N PHE A 18 -8.52 -6.07 -21.79
CA PHE A 18 -9.05 -5.03 -20.93
C PHE A 18 -8.89 -3.65 -21.56
N SER A 19 -10.02 -2.97 -21.78
CA SER A 19 -10.07 -1.67 -22.45
C SER A 19 -10.24 -0.46 -21.50
N GLY A 20 -10.47 -0.73 -20.22
CA GLY A 20 -10.57 0.28 -19.17
C GLY A 20 -9.22 0.85 -18.74
N GLU A 21 -9.26 1.78 -17.80
CA GLU A 21 -8.08 2.35 -17.16
C GLU A 21 -7.72 1.58 -15.88
N ILE A 22 -6.41 1.46 -15.61
CA ILE A 22 -5.86 0.96 -14.36
C ILE A 22 -5.23 2.13 -13.63
N PHE A 23 -5.79 2.48 -12.48
CA PHE A 23 -5.25 3.45 -11.55
C PHE A 23 -4.44 2.69 -10.50
N ALA A 24 -3.18 3.05 -10.30
CA ALA A 24 -2.33 2.40 -9.32
C ALA A 24 -1.86 3.41 -8.29
N VAL A 25 -2.29 3.23 -7.05
CA VAL A 25 -2.01 4.09 -5.90
C VAL A 25 -0.82 3.54 -5.13
N ASP A 26 0.11 4.43 -4.77
CA ASP A 26 1.22 4.14 -3.86
C ASP A 26 1.51 5.40 -3.01
N GLY A 27 2.30 5.23 -1.96
CA GLY A 27 2.77 6.31 -1.11
C GLY A 27 4.21 6.11 -0.66
N SER A 28 4.86 7.22 -0.34
CA SER A 28 6.25 7.28 0.09
C SER A 28 6.38 8.11 1.35
N ASN A 29 7.34 7.72 2.18
CA ASN A 29 7.65 8.39 3.44
C ASN A 29 9.18 8.43 3.60
N ALA A 30 9.72 9.62 3.82
CA ALA A 30 11.12 9.83 4.15
C ALA A 30 11.24 10.60 5.47
N ALA A 31 11.83 9.96 6.49
CA ALA A 31 12.16 10.65 7.73
C ALA A 31 13.28 11.67 7.47
N LEU A 32 13.02 12.94 7.79
CA LEU A 32 13.98 14.04 7.61
C LEU A 32 14.78 14.28 8.90
N CYS A 33 14.09 14.22 10.04
CA CYS A 33 14.70 14.18 11.37
C CYS A 33 13.76 13.59 12.40
N GLY A 34 14.32 12.87 13.37
CA GLY A 34 13.64 12.49 14.60
C GLY A 34 14.09 13.41 15.73
N TRP A 35 13.12 13.98 16.45
CA TRP A 35 13.31 14.54 17.78
C TRP A 35 12.99 13.45 18.80
N MET A 36 13.37 13.66 20.06
CA MET A 36 13.05 12.70 21.14
C MET A 36 11.54 12.46 21.30
N THR A 37 10.70 13.41 20.89
CA THR A 37 9.23 13.39 21.12
C THR A 37 8.39 13.50 19.85
N ALA A 38 9.01 13.79 18.69
CA ALA A 38 8.29 13.96 17.43
C ALA A 38 9.19 13.64 16.25
N ARG A 39 8.62 13.38 15.07
CA ARG A 39 9.41 13.16 13.85
C ARG A 39 8.92 14.05 12.72
N VAL A 40 9.84 14.63 11.96
CA VAL A 40 9.52 15.34 10.73
C VAL A 40 9.78 14.41 9.55
N ASN A 41 8.80 14.26 8.70
CA ASN A 41 8.80 13.37 7.56
C ASN A 41 8.41 14.15 6.31
N LEU A 42 8.93 13.78 5.15
CA LEU A 42 8.35 14.13 3.87
C LEU A 42 7.46 12.97 3.45
N ILE A 43 6.19 13.23 3.20
CA ILE A 43 5.22 12.23 2.76
C ILE A 43 4.72 12.61 1.37
N ARG A 44 4.67 11.63 0.48
CA ARG A 44 4.12 11.76 -0.87
C ARG A 44 3.12 10.66 -1.13
N ALA A 45 1.99 10.98 -1.73
CA ALA A 45 0.99 9.99 -2.17
C ALA A 45 0.42 10.41 -3.52
N GLY A 46 -0.06 9.43 -4.27
CA GLY A 46 -0.63 9.69 -5.58
C GLY A 46 -0.98 8.40 -6.31
N TYR A 47 -1.19 8.52 -7.63
CA TYR A 47 -1.44 7.36 -8.48
C TYR A 47 -0.93 7.53 -9.90
N ALA A 48 -0.59 6.41 -10.53
CA ALA A 48 -0.33 6.32 -11.96
C ALA A 48 -1.56 5.77 -12.68
N VAL A 49 -1.82 6.24 -13.91
CA VAL A 49 -2.93 5.76 -14.75
C VAL A 49 -2.38 5.13 -16.00
N TYR A 50 -2.87 3.94 -16.30
CA TYR A 50 -2.59 3.20 -17.53
C TYR A 50 -3.86 2.89 -18.28
N LYS A 51 -3.74 2.82 -19.61
CA LYS A 51 -4.76 2.25 -20.48
C LYS A 51 -4.11 1.18 -21.34
N GLY A 52 -4.55 -0.06 -21.20
CA GLY A 52 -3.82 -1.20 -21.74
C GLY A 52 -2.39 -1.26 -21.17
N ARG A 53 -1.37 -1.13 -22.03
CA ARG A 53 0.06 -1.10 -21.63
C ARG A 53 0.68 0.30 -21.67
N GLU A 54 -0.13 1.32 -21.97
CA GLU A 54 0.35 2.68 -22.17
C GLU A 54 0.10 3.54 -20.95
N TRP A 55 1.18 4.15 -20.44
CA TRP A 55 1.11 5.15 -19.38
C TRP A 55 0.37 6.39 -19.88
N GLN A 56 -0.62 6.84 -19.13
CA GLN A 56 -1.40 8.03 -19.45
C GLN A 56 -0.93 9.24 -18.64
N ARG A 57 -0.85 9.09 -17.31
CA ARG A 57 -0.45 10.17 -16.39
C ARG A 57 -0.02 9.63 -15.03
N THR A 58 0.66 10.49 -14.27
CA THR A 58 0.88 10.32 -12.83
C THR A 58 0.33 11.56 -12.13
N ALA A 59 -0.50 11.38 -11.11
CA ALA A 59 -1.06 12.44 -10.28
C ALA A 59 -0.47 12.34 -8.87
N ILE A 60 0.08 13.45 -8.36
CA ILE A 60 0.53 13.57 -6.97
C ILE A 60 -0.57 14.30 -6.21
N THR A 61 -1.20 13.62 -5.26
CA THR A 61 -2.32 14.16 -4.46
C THR A 61 -1.84 14.77 -3.15
N PHE A 62 -0.66 14.35 -2.68
CA PHE A 62 -0.02 14.89 -1.49
C PHE A 62 1.51 14.87 -1.67
N ASP A 63 2.19 15.97 -1.33
CA ASP A 63 3.66 16.08 -1.30
C ASP A 63 4.07 17.16 -0.30
N ASP A 64 4.07 16.85 0.99
CA ASP A 64 4.40 17.81 2.03
C ASP A 64 5.00 17.17 3.30
N HIS A 65 5.47 18.03 4.19
CA HIS A 65 6.05 17.68 5.46
C HIS A 65 4.95 17.28 6.45
N PHE A 66 5.23 16.23 7.21
CA PHE A 66 4.40 15.79 8.31
C PHE A 66 5.20 15.78 9.61
N LEU A 67 4.72 16.55 10.59
CA LEU A 67 5.20 16.51 11.95
C LEU A 67 4.39 15.47 12.74
N ALA A 68 4.99 14.30 12.90
CA ALA A 68 4.51 13.21 13.74
C ALA A 68 4.71 13.57 15.21
N ASP A 69 3.79 14.36 15.76
CA ASP A 69 3.73 14.74 17.17
C ASP A 69 2.38 14.31 17.75
N PRO A 70 2.34 13.55 18.86
CA PRO A 70 1.09 13.14 19.51
C PRO A 70 0.15 14.31 19.81
N LEU A 71 0.67 15.51 20.10
CA LEU A 71 -0.12 16.71 20.37
C LEU A 71 -0.80 17.28 19.13
N LEU A 72 -0.34 16.92 17.94
CA LEU A 72 -0.85 17.40 16.65
C LEU A 72 -1.69 16.37 15.91
N CYS A 73 -1.84 15.15 16.44
CA CYS A 73 -2.60 14.08 15.81
C CYS A 73 -3.98 14.55 15.35
N GLN A 74 -4.76 15.14 16.24
CA GLN A 74 -6.12 15.56 15.91
C GLN A 74 -6.13 16.59 14.77
N SER A 75 -5.33 17.65 14.87
CA SER A 75 -5.25 18.68 13.83
C SER A 75 -4.71 18.19 12.49
N ASN A 76 -3.89 17.13 12.52
CA ASN A 76 -3.32 16.53 11.31
C ASN A 76 -4.33 15.64 10.58
N PHE A 77 -5.14 14.86 11.29
CA PHE A 77 -6.04 13.87 10.69
C PHE A 77 -7.46 14.42 10.47
N ASP A 78 -8.04 15.15 11.42
CA ASP A 78 -9.45 15.57 11.40
C ASP A 78 -9.85 16.35 10.14
N PRO A 79 -9.06 17.31 9.61
CA PRO A 79 -9.45 18.04 8.40
C PRO A 79 -9.72 17.13 7.21
N TYR A 80 -8.97 16.03 7.08
CA TYR A 80 -9.14 15.07 6.00
C TYR A 80 -10.29 14.10 6.27
N LEU A 81 -10.38 13.60 7.51
CA LEU A 81 -11.45 12.70 7.93
C LEU A 81 -12.82 13.33 7.75
N GLU A 82 -12.98 14.59 8.18
CA GLU A 82 -14.23 15.32 8.10
C GLU A 82 -14.58 15.68 6.66
N HIS A 83 -13.63 16.28 5.93
CA HIS A 83 -13.91 16.82 4.60
C HIS A 83 -14.17 15.72 3.55
N TYR A 84 -13.38 14.65 3.55
CA TYR A 84 -13.42 13.64 2.49
C TYR A 84 -14.24 12.40 2.85
N PHE A 85 -14.36 12.08 4.15
CA PHE A 85 -14.99 10.84 4.60
C PHE A 85 -16.19 11.07 5.53
N GLY A 86 -16.46 12.30 5.97
CA GLY A 86 -17.54 12.60 6.91
C GLY A 86 -17.33 11.96 8.29
N LEU A 87 -16.07 11.72 8.67
CA LEU A 87 -15.67 11.09 9.92
C LEU A 87 -15.05 12.14 10.85
N THR A 88 -15.22 11.97 12.16
CA THR A 88 -14.69 12.90 13.16
C THR A 88 -13.78 12.18 14.14
N GLY A 89 -12.56 12.71 14.33
CA GLY A 89 -11.59 12.15 15.26
C GLY A 89 -10.95 10.86 14.77
N ILE A 90 -9.70 10.65 15.17
CA ILE A 90 -8.99 9.38 15.02
C ILE A 90 -8.76 8.76 16.39
N ASP A 91 -9.12 7.48 16.55
CA ASP A 91 -8.97 6.74 17.81
C ASP A 91 -7.59 6.07 17.90
N LEU A 92 -6.55 6.82 18.29
CA LEU A 92 -5.19 6.32 18.40
C LEU A 92 -4.89 5.77 19.80
N GLN A 93 -4.31 4.57 19.87
CA GLN A 93 -3.78 4.01 21.12
C GLN A 93 -2.32 4.48 21.35
N GLU A 94 -1.79 4.29 22.56
CA GLU A 94 -0.39 4.67 22.85
C GLU A 94 0.62 3.96 21.93
N SER A 95 0.37 2.67 21.62
CA SER A 95 1.17 1.88 20.68
C SER A 95 1.17 2.41 19.24
N ASP A 96 0.23 3.29 18.91
CA ASP A 96 0.08 3.86 17.58
C ASP A 96 0.93 5.10 17.36
N LEU A 97 1.37 5.74 18.45
CA LEU A 97 2.15 6.97 18.41
C LEU A 97 3.52 6.76 17.74
N ASP A 98 4.11 5.58 17.88
CA ASP A 98 5.38 5.23 17.23
C ASP A 98 5.25 5.10 15.70
N ARG A 99 4.02 4.93 15.20
CA ARG A 99 3.70 4.64 13.79
C ARG A 99 2.95 5.78 13.10
N LEU A 100 2.83 6.95 13.72
CA LEU A 100 2.09 8.10 13.19
C LEU A 100 2.43 8.44 11.74
N SER A 101 3.71 8.47 11.37
CA SER A 101 4.12 8.77 10.00
C SER A 101 3.57 7.75 8.99
N SER A 102 3.54 6.47 9.38
CA SER A 102 3.02 5.40 8.54
C SER A 102 1.51 5.51 8.40
N TYR A 103 0.79 5.82 9.48
CA TYR A 103 -0.66 5.99 9.44
C TYR A 103 -1.09 7.25 8.68
N TYR A 104 -0.34 8.34 8.82
CA TYR A 104 -0.60 9.54 8.04
C TYR A 104 -0.34 9.28 6.55
N ARG A 105 0.76 8.58 6.19
CA ARG A 105 1.01 8.15 4.81
C ARG A 105 -0.14 7.30 4.27
N GLU A 106 -0.59 6.31 5.04
CA GLU A 106 -1.71 5.43 4.67
C GLU A 106 -3.03 6.22 4.49
N MET A 107 -3.31 7.21 5.34
CA MET A 107 -4.43 8.13 5.13
C MET A 107 -4.29 8.92 3.82
N GLN A 108 -3.08 9.39 3.47
CA GLN A 108 -2.85 10.10 2.20
C GLN A 108 -2.99 9.15 0.98
N GLU A 109 -2.61 7.89 1.11
CA GLU A 109 -2.87 6.84 0.10
C GLU A 109 -4.39 6.62 -0.07
N TYR A 110 -5.16 6.61 1.02
CA TYR A 110 -6.63 6.52 0.97
C TYR A 110 -7.29 7.74 0.34
N LEU A 111 -6.77 8.93 0.59
CA LEU A 111 -7.18 10.14 -0.12
C LEU A 111 -6.83 10.06 -1.62
N ALA A 112 -5.69 9.46 -1.98
CA ALA A 112 -5.33 9.21 -3.37
C ALA A 112 -6.26 8.18 -4.05
N ILE A 113 -6.68 7.13 -3.35
CA ILE A 113 -7.75 6.22 -3.83
C ILE A 113 -9.04 7.00 -4.05
N ASN A 114 -9.40 7.87 -3.10
CA ASN A 114 -10.60 8.68 -3.19
C ASN A 114 -10.56 9.64 -4.40
N ASP A 115 -9.44 10.28 -4.67
CA ASP A 115 -9.24 11.12 -5.86
C ASP A 115 -9.24 10.29 -7.15
N ALA A 116 -8.61 9.10 -7.16
CA ALA A 116 -8.64 8.19 -8.30
C ALA A 116 -10.08 7.75 -8.64
N LEU A 117 -10.90 7.48 -7.62
CA LEU A 117 -12.33 7.15 -7.79
C LEU A 117 -13.10 8.28 -8.47
N ASP A 118 -12.71 9.54 -8.32
CA ASP A 118 -13.36 10.68 -8.99
C ASP A 118 -13.07 10.77 -10.49
N HIS A 119 -12.00 10.12 -10.93
CA HIS A 119 -11.57 10.10 -12.31
C HIS A 119 -11.85 8.76 -13.02
N ALA A 120 -12.05 7.68 -12.24
CA ALA A 120 -12.38 6.37 -12.74
C ALA A 120 -13.82 6.29 -13.29
N ARG A 121 -14.00 5.46 -14.31
CA ARG A 121 -15.29 5.15 -14.93
C ARG A 121 -15.76 3.76 -14.52
N PRO A 122 -17.07 3.46 -14.63
CA PRO A 122 -17.57 2.10 -14.46
C PRO A 122 -16.77 1.09 -15.29
N GLY A 123 -16.31 0.02 -14.64
CA GLY A 123 -15.47 -1.02 -15.24
C GLY A 123 -13.96 -0.78 -15.17
N ASP A 124 -13.49 0.40 -14.71
CA ASP A 124 -12.07 0.63 -14.44
C ASP A 124 -11.59 -0.12 -13.19
N ILE A 125 -10.27 -0.25 -13.04
CA ILE A 125 -9.64 -0.94 -11.92
C ILE A 125 -8.76 0.05 -11.14
N ILE A 126 -8.91 0.09 -9.83
CA ILE A 126 -7.98 0.74 -8.91
C ILE A 126 -7.18 -0.33 -8.18
N LEU A 127 -5.86 -0.22 -8.25
CA LEU A 127 -4.91 -1.04 -7.52
C LEU A 127 -4.23 -0.19 -6.44
N TYR A 128 -4.16 -0.71 -5.23
CA TYR A 128 -3.42 -0.13 -4.11
C TYR A 128 -2.19 -0.98 -3.81
N ASP A 129 -0.98 -0.39 -3.79
CA ASP A 129 0.25 -1.10 -3.40
C ASP A 129 0.31 -1.26 -1.88
N GLY A 130 -0.29 -2.34 -1.39
CA GLY A 130 -0.47 -2.57 0.04
C GLY A 130 -1.47 -3.67 0.33
N SER A 131 -2.06 -3.62 1.52
CA SER A 131 -3.10 -4.55 1.97
C SER A 131 -4.25 -3.80 2.61
N PHE A 132 -5.46 -4.35 2.54
CA PHE A 132 -6.60 -3.85 3.31
C PHE A 132 -6.64 -4.44 4.73
N GLU A 133 -5.61 -5.18 5.15
CA GLU A 133 -5.42 -5.46 6.56
C GLU A 133 -4.99 -4.18 7.28
N VAL A 134 -5.98 -3.56 7.89
CA VAL A 134 -5.93 -2.14 8.24
C VAL A 134 -5.65 -1.93 9.70
N PHE A 135 -4.92 -0.86 9.92
CA PHE A 135 -4.86 -0.16 11.19
C PHE A 135 -6.26 0.25 11.64
N GLU A 136 -6.74 -0.33 12.74
CA GLU A 136 -8.13 -0.18 13.24
C GLU A 136 -8.71 1.24 13.12
N PRO A 137 -7.97 2.31 13.45
CA PRO A 137 -8.48 3.69 13.39
C PRO A 137 -8.77 4.23 11.99
N LEU A 138 -8.23 3.63 10.91
CA LEU A 138 -8.58 3.98 9.53
C LEU A 138 -9.60 3.01 8.90
N ARG A 139 -10.15 2.06 9.67
CA ARG A 139 -11.13 1.08 9.16
C ARG A 139 -12.40 1.75 8.64
N ALA A 140 -12.85 2.81 9.30
CA ALA A 140 -14.03 3.57 8.87
C ALA A 140 -13.79 4.27 7.52
N VAL A 141 -12.59 4.82 7.29
CA VAL A 141 -12.20 5.46 6.03
C VAL A 141 -12.32 4.48 4.86
N LEU A 142 -11.77 3.27 5.01
CA LEU A 142 -11.88 2.25 3.97
C LEU A 142 -13.30 1.76 3.74
N SER A 143 -14.13 1.70 4.78
CA SER A 143 -15.54 1.34 4.62
C SER A 143 -16.27 2.32 3.70
N VAL A 144 -15.99 3.63 3.85
CA VAL A 144 -16.49 4.68 2.96
C VAL A 144 -15.95 4.49 1.53
N ILE A 145 -14.65 4.23 1.37
CA ILE A 145 -14.01 4.01 0.07
C ILE A 145 -14.60 2.78 -0.65
N PHE A 146 -14.80 1.67 0.06
CA PHE A 146 -15.39 0.46 -0.52
C PHE A 146 -16.83 0.69 -0.97
N HIS A 147 -17.62 1.40 -0.18
CA HIS A 147 -18.98 1.77 -0.56
C HIS A 147 -18.97 2.61 -1.84
N ARG A 148 -18.14 3.65 -1.89
CA ARG A 148 -18.00 4.53 -3.05
C ARG A 148 -17.51 3.81 -4.30
N ALA A 149 -16.54 2.92 -4.18
CA ALA A 149 -16.03 2.10 -5.28
C ALA A 149 -17.13 1.17 -5.83
N SER A 150 -17.92 0.56 -4.94
CA SER A 150 -19.07 -0.26 -5.31
C SER A 150 -20.15 0.54 -6.04
N GLU A 151 -20.50 1.74 -5.57
CA GLU A 151 -21.50 2.59 -6.23
C GLU A 151 -21.06 3.07 -7.62
N ARG A 152 -19.75 3.22 -7.83
CA ARG A 152 -19.16 3.62 -9.12
C ARG A 152 -18.87 2.47 -10.06
N GLU A 153 -19.14 1.23 -9.65
CA GLU A 153 -18.82 0.01 -10.41
C GLU A 153 -17.33 -0.07 -10.79
N VAL A 154 -16.45 0.39 -9.89
CA VAL A 154 -14.99 0.37 -10.04
C VAL A 154 -14.42 -0.76 -9.20
N ALA A 155 -13.54 -1.58 -9.78
CA ALA A 155 -12.89 -2.67 -9.05
C ALA A 155 -11.70 -2.15 -8.25
N LEU A 156 -11.83 -2.07 -6.93
CA LEU A 156 -10.73 -1.71 -6.03
C LEU A 156 -10.08 -2.95 -5.41
N LEU A 157 -8.77 -3.13 -5.64
CA LEU A 157 -7.96 -4.24 -5.12
C LEU A 157 -6.69 -3.71 -4.44
N ALA A 158 -6.27 -4.34 -3.36
CA ALA A 158 -4.93 -4.12 -2.81
C ALA A 158 -4.01 -5.29 -3.21
N VAL A 159 -2.79 -4.98 -3.66
CA VAL A 159 -1.79 -5.98 -4.06
C VAL A 159 -0.53 -5.75 -3.24
N SER A 160 -0.14 -6.76 -2.46
CA SER A 160 1.03 -6.64 -1.58
C SER A 160 2.20 -7.51 -2.04
N LYS A 161 3.38 -6.90 -2.13
CA LYS A 161 4.69 -7.55 -2.39
C LYS A 161 5.15 -8.42 -1.21
N SER A 162 4.71 -8.08 0.00
CA SER A 162 5.07 -8.77 1.25
C SER A 162 3.84 -9.15 2.04
N SER A 163 3.88 -10.28 2.74
CA SER A 163 2.73 -10.76 3.50
C SER A 163 3.15 -11.36 4.83
N SER A 164 2.44 -10.99 5.89
CA SER A 164 2.53 -11.61 7.21
C SER A 164 1.80 -12.95 7.29
N LEU A 165 1.07 -13.34 6.23
CA LEU A 165 0.39 -14.63 6.15
C LEU A 165 1.39 -15.75 6.37
N SER A 166 1.11 -16.54 7.40
CA SER A 166 2.02 -17.59 7.85
C SER A 166 1.26 -18.81 8.34
N TRP A 167 1.98 -19.93 8.36
CA TRP A 167 1.50 -21.21 8.83
C TRP A 167 2.64 -21.99 9.52
N GLY A 168 2.31 -23.11 10.16
CA GLY A 168 3.25 -23.88 10.97
C GLY A 168 2.98 -23.74 12.48
N GLN A 169 3.45 -24.70 13.27
CA GLN A 169 3.25 -24.73 14.73
C GLN A 169 4.55 -24.56 15.51
N GLU A 170 5.64 -25.19 15.06
CA GLU A 170 6.94 -25.11 15.72
C GLU A 170 7.81 -24.00 15.13
N ILE A 171 7.72 -23.81 13.81
CA ILE A 171 8.37 -22.73 13.08
C ILE A 171 7.33 -22.01 12.22
N THR A 172 7.45 -20.69 12.14
CA THR A 172 6.60 -19.85 11.29
C THR A 172 7.12 -19.91 9.87
N LEU A 173 6.28 -20.36 8.93
CA LEU A 173 6.61 -20.50 7.51
C LEU A 173 5.86 -19.47 6.66
N PRO A 174 6.50 -18.92 5.61
CA PRO A 174 5.92 -17.86 4.80
C PRO A 174 4.89 -18.42 3.82
N PHE A 175 3.61 -18.15 4.07
CA PHE A 175 2.52 -18.88 3.42
C PHE A 175 2.41 -18.60 1.91
N VAL A 176 2.56 -17.33 1.50
CA VAL A 176 2.42 -16.92 0.09
C VAL A 176 3.45 -17.63 -0.78
N GLN A 177 4.71 -17.68 -0.35
CA GLN A 177 5.83 -18.29 -1.08
C GLN A 177 5.65 -19.81 -1.24
N HIS A 178 5.20 -20.50 -0.19
CA HIS A 178 4.91 -21.93 -0.27
C HIS A 178 3.73 -22.21 -1.20
N THR A 179 2.68 -21.38 -1.15
CA THR A 179 1.52 -21.49 -2.05
C THR A 179 1.93 -21.20 -3.49
N ALA A 180 2.84 -20.25 -3.71
CA ALA A 180 3.36 -19.89 -5.02
C ALA A 180 4.08 -21.08 -5.70
N LEU A 181 4.90 -21.81 -4.92
CA LEU A 181 5.58 -23.02 -5.37
C LEU A 181 4.57 -24.11 -5.79
N ALA A 182 3.57 -24.37 -4.95
CA ALA A 182 2.55 -25.38 -5.23
C ALA A 182 1.71 -25.01 -6.47
N GLY A 183 1.24 -23.77 -6.57
CA GLY A 183 0.47 -23.31 -7.72
C GLY A 183 1.27 -23.34 -9.03
N SER A 184 2.56 -23.01 -8.99
CA SER A 184 3.45 -23.10 -10.16
C SER A 184 3.65 -24.54 -10.65
N GLN A 185 3.57 -25.53 -9.75
CA GLN A 185 3.62 -26.95 -10.11
C GLN A 185 2.30 -27.44 -10.71
N LEU A 186 1.16 -26.98 -10.18
CA LEU A 186 -0.17 -27.35 -10.65
C LEU A 186 -0.52 -26.71 -12.00
N TYR A 187 -0.13 -25.45 -12.21
CA TYR A 187 -0.44 -24.66 -13.39
C TYR A 187 0.84 -24.07 -14.03
N PRO A 188 1.74 -24.92 -14.55
CA PRO A 188 2.99 -24.45 -15.14
C PRO A 188 2.70 -23.55 -16.35
N GLY A 189 3.37 -22.39 -16.40
CA GLY A 189 3.23 -21.44 -17.51
C GLY A 189 1.91 -20.65 -17.51
N GLN A 190 1.08 -20.76 -16.47
CA GLN A 190 -0.24 -20.12 -16.41
C GLN A 190 -0.39 -19.22 -15.18
N ALA A 191 -1.20 -18.17 -15.32
CA ALA A 191 -1.67 -17.36 -14.21
C ALA A 191 -2.74 -18.14 -13.42
N TRP A 192 -2.80 -17.92 -12.11
CA TRP A 192 -3.75 -18.61 -11.22
C TRP A 192 -4.03 -17.80 -9.95
N CYS A 193 -5.17 -18.08 -9.32
CA CYS A 193 -5.49 -17.56 -7.98
C CYS A 193 -5.95 -18.67 -7.04
N LEU A 194 -5.80 -18.42 -5.74
CA LEU A 194 -6.33 -19.23 -4.66
C LEU A 194 -7.03 -18.32 -3.66
N SER A 195 -8.30 -18.60 -3.37
CA SER A 195 -9.04 -17.89 -2.31
C SER A 195 -8.61 -18.38 -0.94
N LEU A 196 -8.37 -17.45 -0.02
CA LEU A 196 -8.02 -17.73 1.37
C LEU A 196 -9.23 -17.87 2.28
N LYS A 197 -10.45 -17.76 1.73
CA LYS A 197 -11.68 -17.99 2.46
C LYS A 197 -11.67 -19.38 3.11
N ASP A 198 -12.03 -19.42 4.39
CA ASP A 198 -12.15 -20.64 5.21
C ASP A 198 -10.82 -21.44 5.36
N LYS A 199 -9.66 -20.81 5.16
CA LYS A 199 -8.34 -21.44 5.32
C LYS A 199 -7.76 -21.19 6.72
N ASN A 200 -7.00 -22.16 7.22
CA ASN A 200 -6.45 -22.10 8.57
C ASN A 200 -5.10 -21.38 8.60
N LEU A 201 -5.11 -20.04 8.63
CA LEU A 201 -3.89 -19.21 8.72
C LEU A 201 -3.76 -18.53 10.09
N ALA A 202 -2.53 -18.25 10.50
CA ALA A 202 -2.22 -17.71 11.83
C ALA A 202 -2.48 -16.20 11.96
N ALA A 203 -2.51 -15.46 10.84
CA ALA A 203 -2.71 -14.02 10.78
C ALA A 203 -3.28 -13.62 9.40
N GLY A 204 -3.72 -12.37 9.26
CA GLY A 204 -4.00 -11.72 7.98
C GLY A 204 -5.21 -12.19 7.18
N GLN A 205 -6.19 -12.80 7.85
CA GLN A 205 -7.49 -13.09 7.26
C GLN A 205 -8.60 -12.29 7.94
N GLY A 206 -9.20 -11.37 7.21
CA GLY A 206 -10.44 -10.71 7.61
C GLY A 206 -10.28 -9.54 8.58
N GLY A 207 -11.41 -8.92 8.92
CA GLY A 207 -11.52 -7.72 9.75
C GLY A 207 -11.92 -6.47 8.98
N TRP A 208 -11.62 -6.39 7.69
CA TRP A 208 -11.82 -5.20 6.85
C TRP A 208 -13.00 -5.27 5.86
N GLY A 209 -13.81 -6.34 5.90
CA GLY A 209 -15.02 -6.44 5.06
C GLY A 209 -14.81 -7.01 3.65
N GLY A 210 -13.79 -7.84 3.46
CA GLY A 210 -13.54 -8.53 2.19
C GLY A 210 -12.82 -9.86 2.32
N GLN A 211 -12.22 -10.30 1.22
CA GLN A 211 -11.53 -11.59 1.09
C GLN A 211 -10.12 -11.40 0.56
N SER A 212 -9.21 -12.23 1.02
CA SER A 212 -7.83 -12.27 0.55
C SER A 212 -7.60 -13.46 -0.37
N TYR A 213 -6.69 -13.29 -1.32
CA TYR A 213 -6.31 -14.28 -2.32
C TYR A 213 -4.79 -14.35 -2.42
N VAL A 214 -4.27 -15.48 -2.86
CA VAL A 214 -2.91 -15.59 -3.39
C VAL A 214 -3.02 -15.66 -4.90
N VAL A 215 -2.32 -14.78 -5.62
CA VAL A 215 -2.44 -14.64 -7.07
C VAL A 215 -1.06 -14.67 -7.72
N CYS A 216 -0.89 -15.54 -8.70
CA CYS A 216 0.18 -15.45 -9.69
C CYS A 216 -0.41 -14.84 -10.96
N PHE A 217 -0.01 -13.59 -11.27
CA PHE A 217 -0.54 -12.87 -12.43
C PHE A 217 0.14 -13.27 -13.74
N CYS A 218 1.33 -13.87 -13.70
CA CYS A 218 2.10 -14.17 -14.90
C CYS A 218 2.75 -15.55 -14.82
N GLY A 219 2.39 -16.44 -15.74
CA GLY A 219 2.92 -17.82 -15.78
C GLY A 219 4.41 -17.94 -16.10
N GLN A 220 5.08 -16.84 -16.48
CA GLN A 220 6.53 -16.80 -16.75
C GLN A 220 7.37 -16.66 -15.48
N THR A 221 6.75 -16.50 -14.32
CA THR A 221 7.42 -16.40 -13.02
C THR A 221 6.70 -17.25 -11.98
N SER A 222 7.42 -17.63 -10.93
CA SER A 222 6.86 -18.29 -9.75
C SER A 222 6.42 -17.31 -8.67
N LEU A 223 6.55 -15.99 -8.91
CA LEU A 223 6.11 -14.97 -7.96
C LEU A 223 4.59 -14.93 -7.86
N ALA A 224 4.10 -15.01 -6.63
CA ALA A 224 2.69 -14.79 -6.30
C ALA A 224 2.57 -13.71 -5.22
N PHE A 225 1.44 -13.02 -5.24
CA PHE A 225 1.16 -11.85 -4.41
C PHE A 225 -0.08 -12.10 -3.57
N ARG A 226 -0.13 -11.47 -2.41
CA ARG A 226 -1.40 -11.35 -1.68
C ARG A 226 -2.24 -10.29 -2.36
N VAL A 227 -3.49 -10.62 -2.66
CA VAL A 227 -4.47 -9.69 -3.20
C VAL A 227 -5.67 -9.63 -2.27
N ASP A 228 -6.00 -8.44 -1.79
CA ASP A 228 -7.18 -8.20 -0.96
C ASP A 228 -8.27 -7.55 -1.83
N ALA A 229 -9.46 -8.17 -1.86
CA ALA A 229 -10.63 -7.69 -2.59
C ALA A 229 -11.85 -7.51 -1.67
N PRO A 230 -12.51 -6.33 -1.68
CA PRO A 230 -13.74 -6.10 -0.92
C PRO A 230 -14.86 -7.10 -1.30
N ALA A 231 -15.79 -7.33 -0.38
CA ALA A 231 -16.83 -8.36 -0.57
C ALA A 231 -17.67 -8.18 -1.86
N TYR A 232 -17.87 -6.94 -2.32
CA TYR A 232 -18.64 -6.63 -3.53
C TYR A 232 -18.00 -7.17 -4.82
N LEU A 233 -16.71 -7.51 -4.82
CA LEU A 233 -15.99 -8.08 -5.97
C LEU A 233 -15.94 -9.62 -5.97
N SER A 234 -16.46 -10.27 -4.93
CA SER A 234 -16.23 -11.71 -4.71
C SER A 234 -16.74 -12.62 -5.83
N GLN A 235 -17.79 -12.21 -6.55
CA GLN A 235 -18.36 -13.00 -7.66
C GLN A 235 -17.54 -12.90 -8.95
N ASP A 236 -16.93 -11.73 -9.21
CA ASP A 236 -16.25 -11.41 -10.47
C ASP A 236 -14.73 -11.47 -10.35
N MET A 237 -14.20 -11.87 -9.19
CA MET A 237 -12.77 -11.77 -8.87
C MET A 237 -11.87 -12.43 -9.92
N VAL A 238 -12.21 -13.63 -10.40
CA VAL A 238 -11.39 -14.33 -11.42
C VAL A 238 -11.35 -13.56 -12.74
N ALA A 239 -12.46 -12.92 -13.14
CA ALA A 239 -12.51 -12.11 -14.36
C ALA A 239 -11.69 -10.83 -14.20
N ILE A 240 -11.79 -10.15 -13.06
CA ILE A 240 -11.00 -8.94 -12.75
C ILE A 240 -9.50 -9.26 -12.75
N LEU A 241 -9.11 -10.39 -12.14
CA LEU A 241 -7.71 -10.85 -12.18
C LEU A 241 -7.26 -11.19 -13.61
N GLY A 242 -8.17 -11.69 -14.46
CA GLY A 242 -7.92 -11.91 -15.89
C GLY A 242 -7.57 -10.62 -16.63
N ASN A 243 -8.26 -9.52 -16.33
CA ASN A 243 -7.94 -8.19 -16.86
C ASN A 243 -6.52 -7.76 -16.46
N LEU A 244 -6.05 -8.12 -15.25
CA LEU A 244 -4.73 -7.71 -14.75
C LEU A 244 -3.56 -8.59 -15.22
N ALA A 245 -3.83 -9.83 -15.63
CA ALA A 245 -2.79 -10.81 -15.97
C ALA A 245 -1.90 -10.33 -17.14
N GLU A 246 -2.50 -9.82 -18.22
CA GLU A 246 -1.72 -9.27 -19.36
C GLU A 246 -0.91 -8.03 -18.98
N HIS A 247 -1.38 -7.30 -17.98
CA HIS A 247 -0.74 -6.11 -17.45
C HIS A 247 0.32 -6.41 -16.39
N SER A 248 0.67 -7.68 -16.18
CA SER A 248 1.65 -8.10 -15.17
C SER A 248 2.82 -8.92 -15.73
N CYS A 249 2.94 -9.03 -17.06
CA CYS A 249 4.03 -9.76 -17.73
C CYS A 249 5.04 -8.84 -18.45
N SER A 250 5.23 -7.60 -17.97
CA SER A 250 6.23 -6.70 -18.53
C SER A 250 7.66 -7.15 -18.16
N ALA A 251 8.64 -6.88 -19.02
CA ALA A 251 10.05 -7.20 -18.73
C ALA A 251 10.62 -6.34 -17.58
N GLU A 252 10.05 -5.17 -17.31
CA GLU A 252 10.50 -4.27 -16.24
C GLU A 252 10.09 -4.78 -14.85
N CYS A 253 8.95 -5.48 -14.75
CA CYS A 253 8.38 -5.93 -13.48
C CYS A 253 7.60 -7.26 -13.64
N MET A 254 8.31 -8.32 -14.04
CA MET A 254 7.69 -9.62 -14.34
C MET A 254 6.92 -10.20 -13.14
N GLY A 255 5.62 -10.45 -13.34
CA GLY A 255 4.71 -11.00 -12.33
C GLY A 255 3.90 -9.94 -11.58
N TYR A 256 4.31 -8.68 -11.59
CA TYR A 256 3.68 -7.61 -10.81
C TYR A 256 2.97 -6.62 -11.75
N PRO A 257 1.77 -6.11 -11.40
CA PRO A 257 1.06 -5.16 -12.25
C PRO A 257 1.92 -3.94 -12.59
N HIS A 258 2.11 -3.67 -13.88
CA HIS A 258 3.03 -2.63 -14.35
C HIS A 258 2.62 -1.23 -13.91
N ALA A 259 1.32 -0.97 -13.76
CA ALA A 259 0.81 0.29 -13.23
C ALA A 259 1.27 0.54 -11.79
N LEU A 260 1.25 -0.50 -10.93
CA LEU A 260 1.76 -0.41 -9.56
C LEU A 260 3.28 -0.23 -9.53
N PHE A 261 4.01 -0.91 -10.41
CA PHE A 261 5.45 -0.69 -10.53
C PHE A 261 5.77 0.78 -10.91
N ARG A 262 4.98 1.36 -11.81
CA ARG A 262 5.11 2.76 -12.21
C ARG A 262 4.80 3.71 -11.05
N ALA A 263 3.68 3.50 -10.37
CA ALA A 263 3.28 4.29 -9.19
C ALA A 263 4.41 4.28 -8.15
N HIS A 264 4.94 3.10 -7.83
CA HIS A 264 6.05 2.93 -6.91
C HIS A 264 7.31 3.69 -7.29
N ARG A 265 7.62 3.77 -8.59
CA ARG A 265 8.81 4.50 -9.05
C ARG A 265 8.60 6.01 -9.04
N ASP A 266 7.44 6.47 -9.52
CA ASP A 266 7.19 7.89 -9.73
C ASP A 266 6.81 8.62 -8.41
N ILE A 267 6.20 7.92 -7.45
CA ILE A 267 5.76 8.49 -6.16
C ILE A 267 6.86 8.36 -5.09
N ARG A 268 7.86 7.50 -5.31
CA ARG A 268 8.96 7.33 -4.37
C ARG A 268 9.72 8.64 -4.16
N ILE A 269 9.87 9.02 -2.90
CA ILE A 269 10.81 10.03 -2.46
C ILE A 269 12.21 9.41 -2.51
N THR A 270 13.08 9.96 -3.34
CA THR A 270 14.46 9.50 -3.47
C THR A 270 15.31 9.97 -2.28
N GLU A 271 16.44 9.30 -2.06
CA GLU A 271 17.40 9.72 -1.03
C GLU A 271 17.93 11.14 -1.27
N GLN A 272 18.09 11.52 -2.55
CA GLN A 272 18.51 12.87 -2.93
C GLN A 272 17.44 13.91 -2.59
N GLU A 273 16.16 13.64 -2.88
CA GLU A 273 15.05 14.52 -2.49
C GLU A 273 14.95 14.67 -0.97
N ALA A 274 15.06 13.57 -0.23
CA ALA A 274 15.04 13.57 1.23
C ALA A 274 16.21 14.38 1.81
N ALA A 275 17.42 14.20 1.28
CA ALA A 275 18.59 14.99 1.69
C ALA A 275 18.39 16.49 1.42
N GLY A 276 17.92 16.85 0.23
CA GLY A 276 17.62 18.24 -0.11
C GLY A 276 16.49 18.84 0.75
N ALA A 277 15.46 18.05 1.09
CA ALA A 277 14.40 18.47 2.00
C ALA A 277 14.93 18.70 3.43
N ARG A 278 15.83 17.82 3.89
CA ARG A 278 16.52 17.97 5.18
C ARG A 278 17.37 19.25 5.23
N GLU A 279 18.11 19.56 4.18
CA GLU A 279 18.89 20.80 4.10
C GLU A 279 17.99 22.05 4.13
N ARG A 280 16.87 22.04 3.39
CA ARG A 280 15.89 23.12 3.42
C ARG A 280 15.27 23.29 4.82
N LEU A 281 14.95 22.19 5.49
CA LEU A 281 14.45 22.21 6.87
C LEU A 281 15.47 22.86 7.82
N MET A 282 16.75 22.46 7.72
CA MET A 282 17.82 23.07 8.52
C MET A 282 17.95 24.57 8.25
N ALA A 283 17.94 24.99 6.98
CA ALA A 283 18.01 26.40 6.62
C ALA A 283 16.84 27.21 7.21
N ARG A 284 15.61 26.67 7.14
CA ARG A 284 14.43 27.32 7.74
C ARG A 284 14.53 27.44 9.26
N LEU A 285 14.99 26.40 9.96
CA LEU A 285 15.20 26.47 11.40
C LEU A 285 16.25 27.53 11.78
N MET A 286 17.30 27.69 10.97
CA MET A 286 18.29 28.76 11.16
C MET A 286 17.70 30.15 10.92
N GLU A 287 16.88 30.31 9.88
CA GLU A 287 16.16 31.57 9.61
C GLU A 287 15.20 31.94 10.75
N MET A 288 14.62 30.94 11.43
CA MET A 288 13.79 31.12 12.62
C MET A 288 14.61 31.44 13.90
N GLY A 289 15.93 31.60 13.79
CA GLY A 289 16.81 32.01 14.89
C GLY A 289 17.41 30.86 15.69
N MET A 290 17.25 29.60 15.26
CA MET A 290 17.91 28.48 15.91
C MET A 290 19.40 28.42 15.55
N THR A 291 20.23 28.22 16.56
CA THR A 291 21.66 27.98 16.34
C THR A 291 21.91 26.58 15.78
N ILE A 292 23.02 26.39 15.08
CA ILE A 292 23.46 25.08 14.59
C ILE A 292 23.55 24.05 15.73
N GLY A 293 23.95 24.48 16.93
CA GLY A 293 24.00 23.60 18.11
C GLY A 293 22.61 23.10 18.53
N GLN A 294 21.61 23.99 18.56
CA GLN A 294 20.23 23.62 18.87
C GLN A 294 19.60 22.73 17.80
N ILE A 295 19.84 23.04 16.52
CA ILE A 295 19.34 22.22 15.40
C ILE A 295 19.96 20.82 15.45
N ARG A 296 21.28 20.74 15.67
CA ARG A 296 21.95 19.45 15.84
C ARG A 296 21.31 18.70 17.00
N MET A 297 21.22 19.30 18.19
CA MET A 297 20.59 18.68 19.36
C MET A 297 19.19 18.11 19.07
N LEU A 298 18.36 18.81 18.30
CA LEU A 298 17.04 18.33 17.89
C LEU A 298 17.11 17.18 16.88
N MET A 299 18.02 17.25 15.92
CA MET A 299 18.15 16.27 14.83
C MET A 299 19.06 15.08 15.17
N LEU A 300 19.57 14.97 16.41
CA LEU A 300 20.40 13.84 16.83
C LEU A 300 19.54 12.60 17.01
N ASP A 301 19.75 11.61 16.14
CA ASP A 301 19.42 10.23 16.45
C ASP A 301 20.60 9.62 17.21
N TYR A 302 20.43 9.34 18.51
CA TYR A 302 21.48 8.71 19.30
C TYR A 302 21.89 7.33 18.76
N HIS A 303 21.01 6.64 18.01
CA HIS A 303 21.38 5.40 17.33
C HIS A 303 22.41 5.65 16.23
N ASP A 304 22.28 6.70 15.41
CA ASP A 304 23.26 7.01 14.36
C ASP A 304 24.63 7.39 14.93
N ILE A 305 24.66 8.05 16.09
CA ILE A 305 25.90 8.41 16.80
C ILE A 305 26.58 7.16 17.38
N LEU A 306 25.81 6.30 18.05
CA LEU A 306 26.33 5.09 18.69
C LEU A 306 26.72 4.02 17.66
N GLU A 307 26.04 3.97 16.51
CA GLU A 307 26.36 3.06 15.40
C GLU A 307 27.40 3.63 14.42
N MET A 308 27.95 4.82 14.66
CA MET A 308 28.90 5.51 13.78
C MET A 308 28.45 5.60 12.31
N LYS A 309 27.14 5.66 12.05
CA LYS A 309 26.59 5.90 10.71
C LYS A 309 26.73 7.38 10.40
N LEU A 310 27.95 7.78 10.04
CA LEU A 310 28.26 9.14 9.62
C LEU A 310 27.64 9.40 8.24
N ARG A 311 26.38 9.84 8.22
CA ARG A 311 25.79 10.56 7.09
C ARG A 311 26.07 12.05 7.29
N PHE A 312 27.31 12.43 7.03
CA PHE A 312 27.67 13.82 6.74
C PHE A 312 27.58 14.05 5.24
#